data_AF-A0A959VT25-F1
#
_entry.id   AF-A0A959VT25-F1
#
_cell.length_a   1.000
_cell.length_b   1.000
_cell.length_c   1.000
_cell.angle_alpha   90.00
_cell.angle_beta   90.00
_cell.angle_gamma   90.00
#
_symmetry.space_group_name_H-M   'P 1'
#
loop_
_entity.id
_entity.type
_entity.pdbx_description
1 polymer ?
#
loop_
_entity_poly.entity_id
_entity_poly.type
_entity_poly.pdbx_seq_one_letter_code
_entity_poly.pdbx_strand_id
1 'polypeptide(L)'
;MWGKFRLALVFVACLAVIGGCSGSSGGGSGDGGSDVADLPPIQHNRGPAAYRQGLAITLKLLNRFWTDKAAGKGRISDPPKALVSYWTRKQDKGCGGVPAGFLNAQYCSINQTISWDGNWLYWVLYRHLGEAAVSFLLAHEYGHLVQDQLGIDNRFHQTIEAELNADCLAGAWLGAVNARITRLDQVDYQSLYDGMLEVADPQGIPWNDPTAHGTAAERGRALDFGATHGPNACLKQLGPGFTA
;
A
#
# COMPACT_ATOMS: atom_id res chain seq x y z
N MET A 1 38.94 6.45 54.51
CA MET A 1 39.47 7.72 55.05
C MET A 1 39.95 8.58 53.87
N TRP A 2 39.36 9.77 53.72
CA TRP A 2 39.82 11.01 53.04
C TRP A 2 40.40 10.89 51.60
N GLY A 3 39.88 11.65 50.63
CA GLY A 3 40.28 13.05 50.49
C GLY A 3 39.43 13.87 49.50
N LYS A 4 39.32 15.16 49.84
CA LYS A 4 38.61 16.25 49.14
C LYS A 4 39.53 16.93 48.12
N PHE A 5 39.04 17.39 46.97
CA PHE A 5 39.52 18.58 46.22
C PHE A 5 38.42 18.97 45.21
N ARG A 6 37.59 20.00 45.47
CA ARG A 6 37.70 21.46 45.21
C ARG A 6 37.72 21.87 43.72
N LEU A 7 36.71 22.70 43.42
CA LEU A 7 36.25 23.34 42.20
C LEU A 7 37.26 24.36 41.60
N ALA A 8 37.25 24.52 40.27
CA ALA A 8 37.58 25.79 39.62
C ALA A 8 36.85 25.90 38.27
N LEU A 9 35.92 26.85 38.17
CA LEU A 9 35.37 27.38 36.92
C LEU A 9 36.39 28.31 36.28
N VAL A 10 36.51 28.29 34.96
CA VAL A 10 37.11 29.38 34.18
C VAL A 10 36.12 29.80 33.10
N PHE A 11 35.64 31.04 33.23
CA PHE A 11 34.95 31.80 32.19
C PHE A 11 36.01 32.43 31.26
N VAL A 12 35.82 32.34 29.95
CA VAL A 12 36.47 33.24 28.99
C VAL A 12 35.39 33.84 28.10
N ALA A 13 35.31 35.17 28.14
CA ALA A 13 34.38 35.99 27.41
C ALA A 13 34.95 36.43 26.04
N CYS A 14 34.01 36.67 25.12
CA CYS A 14 34.15 37.14 23.75
C CYS A 14 35.07 38.36 23.54
N LEU A 15 35.64 38.46 22.32
CA LEU A 15 35.69 39.69 21.53
C LEU A 15 36.17 39.38 20.10
N ALA A 16 35.27 39.49 19.12
CA ALA A 16 35.63 39.72 17.73
C ALA A 16 34.57 40.61 17.08
N VAL A 17 35.01 41.76 16.59
CA VAL A 17 34.22 42.87 16.06
C VAL A 17 34.62 43.08 14.60
N ILE A 18 33.60 42.99 13.74
CA ILE A 18 33.30 43.72 12.49
C ILE A 18 34.18 43.52 11.22
N GLY A 19 33.45 43.09 10.18
CA GLY A 19 33.64 43.37 8.74
C GLY A 19 32.79 42.33 7.98
N GLY A 20 31.68 42.60 7.29
CA GLY A 20 31.20 43.79 6.61
C GLY A 20 30.99 43.42 5.13
N CYS A 21 29.73 43.23 4.69
CA CYS A 21 29.15 43.58 3.38
C CYS A 21 27.98 42.68 2.95
N SER A 22 27.01 43.37 2.36
CA SER A 22 25.65 42.98 1.97
C SER A 22 25.56 41.98 0.81
N GLY A 23 24.46 41.23 0.77
CA GLY A 23 24.02 40.46 -0.39
C GLY A 23 22.64 39.85 -0.16
N SER A 24 21.60 40.49 -0.68
CA SER A 24 20.23 39.98 -0.77
C SER A 24 20.15 38.82 -1.77
N SER A 25 19.33 37.80 -1.47
CA SER A 25 18.31 37.20 -2.36
C SER A 25 18.10 35.70 -2.09
N GLY A 26 16.86 35.26 -2.29
CA GLY A 26 16.57 33.85 -2.60
C GLY A 26 15.70 33.15 -1.58
N GLY A 27 14.38 33.22 -1.77
CA GLY A 27 13.44 32.32 -1.13
C GLY A 27 13.68 30.86 -1.53
N GLY A 28 13.32 29.97 -0.62
CA GLY A 28 13.27 28.53 -0.85
C GLY A 28 12.28 27.93 0.12
N SER A 29 11.01 27.91 -0.27
CA SER A 29 9.99 27.06 0.33
C SER A 29 10.48 25.62 0.20
N GLY A 30 10.80 24.98 1.32
CA GLY A 30 11.12 23.56 1.36
C GLY A 30 9.87 22.75 1.05
N ASP A 31 9.70 22.40 -0.22
CA ASP A 31 8.82 21.32 -0.64
C ASP A 31 9.34 20.01 -0.06
N GLY A 32 8.57 19.41 0.85
CA GLY A 32 8.86 18.13 1.51
C GLY A 32 8.54 16.92 0.63
N GLY A 33 8.80 17.01 -0.67
CA GLY A 33 8.69 15.90 -1.60
C GLY A 33 9.85 14.94 -1.40
N SER A 34 9.67 13.89 -0.59
CA SER A 34 10.58 12.75 -0.63
C SER A 34 10.43 12.07 -1.99
N ASP A 35 11.48 12.14 -2.81
CA ASP A 35 11.53 11.50 -4.12
C ASP A 35 11.34 9.99 -3.99
N VAL A 36 10.58 9.42 -4.91
CA VAL A 36 10.19 8.01 -4.86
C VAL A 36 11.38 7.07 -5.08
N ALA A 37 12.46 7.57 -5.68
CA ALA A 37 13.72 6.87 -5.81
C ALA A 37 14.46 6.67 -4.48
N ASP A 38 14.08 7.42 -3.42
CA ASP A 38 14.73 7.38 -2.11
C ASP A 38 13.94 6.57 -1.06
N LEU A 39 12.87 5.88 -1.48
CA LEU A 39 12.13 5.02 -0.56
C LEU A 39 12.93 3.73 -0.30
N PRO A 40 13.02 3.28 0.97
CA PRO A 40 13.71 2.03 1.28
C PRO A 40 13.08 0.86 0.51
N PRO A 41 13.85 -0.18 0.15
CA PRO A 41 13.28 -1.41 -0.39
C PRO A 41 12.26 -1.99 0.60
N ILE A 42 11.38 -2.89 0.13
CA ILE A 42 10.52 -3.68 1.02
C ILE A 42 11.45 -4.45 1.97
N GLN A 43 11.27 -4.32 3.29
CA GLN A 43 12.20 -4.84 4.30
C GLN A 43 11.50 -5.83 5.24
N HIS A 44 12.10 -6.99 5.44
CA HIS A 44 11.49 -8.05 6.24
C HIS A 44 11.39 -7.69 7.73
N ASN A 45 10.15 -7.68 8.24
CA ASN A 45 9.73 -7.82 9.64
C ASN A 45 10.61 -7.14 10.72
N ARG A 46 10.47 -5.82 10.84
CA ARG A 46 11.25 -4.96 11.75
C ARG A 46 10.44 -4.40 12.92
N GLY A 47 9.31 -5.03 13.22
CA GLY A 47 8.42 -4.63 14.32
C GLY A 47 7.48 -3.45 13.99
N PRO A 48 6.74 -2.93 14.99
CA PRO A 48 5.58 -2.07 14.75
C PRO A 48 5.85 -0.73 14.06
N ALA A 49 7.04 -0.15 14.28
CA ALA A 49 7.39 1.14 13.67
C ALA A 49 7.61 1.01 12.16
N ALA A 50 8.38 0.00 11.75
CA ALA A 50 8.61 -0.32 10.36
C ALA A 50 7.33 -0.78 9.66
N TYR A 51 6.48 -1.55 10.33
CA TYR A 51 5.15 -1.91 9.81
C TYR A 51 4.33 -0.68 9.42
N ARG A 52 4.19 0.31 10.33
CA ARG A 52 3.45 1.54 10.04
C ARG A 52 4.09 2.36 8.92
N GLN A 53 5.42 2.39 8.87
CA GLN A 53 6.16 3.06 7.80
C GLN A 53 5.90 2.37 6.45
N GLY A 54 5.91 1.03 6.41
CA GLY A 54 5.65 0.22 5.23
C GLY A 54 4.25 0.44 4.64
N LEU A 55 3.23 0.48 5.50
CA LEU A 55 1.86 0.86 5.08
C LEU A 55 1.82 2.24 4.42
N ALA A 56 2.48 3.23 5.04
CA ALA A 56 2.51 4.60 4.53
C ALA A 56 3.28 4.71 3.20
N ILE A 57 4.41 4.01 3.07
CA ILE A 57 5.21 3.94 1.84
C ILE A 57 4.40 3.28 0.73
N THR A 58 3.78 2.14 1.01
CA THR A 58 2.93 1.41 0.05
C THR A 58 1.81 2.31 -0.46
N LEU A 59 1.07 2.97 0.43
CA LEU A 59 0.01 3.90 0.03
C LEU A 59 0.53 5.05 -0.82
N LYS A 60 1.65 5.66 -0.44
CA LYS A 60 2.27 6.75 -1.20
C LYS A 60 2.63 6.29 -2.62
N LEU A 61 3.17 5.09 -2.76
CA LEU A 61 3.53 4.49 -4.05
C LEU A 61 2.30 4.18 -4.92
N LEU A 62 1.24 3.61 -4.32
CA LEU A 62 -0.02 3.34 -5.00
C LEU A 62 -0.65 4.63 -5.52
N ASN A 63 -0.79 5.63 -4.65
CA ASN A 63 -1.34 6.94 -5.00
C ASN A 63 -0.58 7.53 -6.18
N ARG A 64 0.76 7.61 -6.10
CA ARG A 64 1.57 8.18 -7.18
C ARG A 64 1.39 7.42 -8.49
N PHE A 65 1.48 6.09 -8.45
CA PHE A 65 1.32 5.28 -9.65
C PHE A 65 -0.03 5.53 -10.33
N TRP A 66 -1.12 5.53 -9.56
CA TRP A 66 -2.46 5.72 -10.11
C TRP A 66 -2.72 7.15 -10.55
N THR A 67 -2.22 8.16 -9.83
CA THR A 67 -2.22 9.57 -10.29
C THR A 67 -1.46 9.73 -11.61
N ASP A 68 -0.28 9.13 -11.75
CA ASP A 68 0.51 9.18 -12.99
C ASP A 68 -0.23 8.51 -14.16
N LYS A 69 -0.95 7.40 -13.90
CA LYS A 69 -1.78 6.72 -14.91
C LYS A 69 -3.07 7.47 -15.23
N ALA A 70 -3.58 8.25 -14.28
CA ALA A 70 -4.76 9.09 -14.45
C ALA A 70 -4.49 10.35 -15.28
N ALA A 71 -3.22 10.79 -15.39
CA ALA A 71 -2.82 11.95 -16.18
C ALA A 71 -3.29 11.78 -17.64
N GLY A 72 -4.36 12.49 -18.00
CA GLY A 72 -5.03 12.43 -19.31
C GLY A 72 -6.39 11.71 -19.36
N LYS A 73 -6.88 11.12 -18.25
CA LYS A 73 -8.18 10.41 -18.20
C LYS A 73 -9.10 10.73 -17.01
N GLY A 74 -8.75 11.73 -16.18
CA GLY A 74 -9.69 12.50 -15.34
C GLY A 74 -10.47 11.78 -14.23
N ARG A 75 -10.24 10.47 -13.95
CA ARG A 75 -11.03 9.73 -12.95
C ARG A 75 -10.25 8.92 -11.92
N ILE A 76 -8.99 8.51 -12.16
CA ILE A 76 -8.22 7.64 -11.25
C ILE A 76 -7.28 8.44 -10.30
N SER A 77 -7.65 9.66 -9.92
CA SER A 77 -6.71 10.58 -9.25
C SER A 77 -6.76 10.59 -7.74
N ASP A 78 -7.85 10.13 -7.13
CA ASP A 78 -8.09 10.42 -5.72
C ASP A 78 -7.59 9.25 -4.85
N PRO A 79 -6.78 9.50 -3.81
CA PRO A 79 -6.41 8.46 -2.85
C PRO A 79 -7.65 8.02 -2.03
N PRO A 80 -7.60 6.86 -1.34
CA PRO A 80 -8.65 6.51 -0.39
C PRO A 80 -8.75 7.59 0.69
N LYS A 81 -9.97 7.91 1.12
CA LYS A 81 -10.24 8.94 2.13
C LYS A 81 -9.62 8.63 3.49
N ALA A 82 -9.48 7.35 3.82
CA ALA A 82 -8.80 6.90 5.02
C ALA A 82 -8.32 5.45 4.89
N LEU A 83 -7.30 5.14 5.69
CA LEU A 83 -6.91 3.77 6.02
C LEU A 83 -7.39 3.43 7.43
N VAL A 84 -8.15 2.34 7.59
CA VAL A 84 -8.80 1.98 8.86
C VAL A 84 -8.39 0.58 9.31
N SER A 85 -7.47 0.51 10.26
CA SER A 85 -7.12 -0.73 10.95
C SER A 85 -8.13 -0.99 12.06
N TYR A 86 -9.04 -1.95 11.89
CA TYR A 86 -10.08 -2.27 12.88
C TYR A 86 -9.66 -3.39 13.85
N TRP A 87 -10.44 -3.56 14.93
CA TRP A 87 -10.14 -4.40 16.11
C TRP A 87 -8.89 -4.01 16.93
N THR A 88 -8.22 -2.91 16.58
CA THR A 88 -7.09 -2.37 17.37
C THR A 88 -7.53 -1.28 18.36
N ARG A 89 -8.67 -0.64 18.12
CA ARG A 89 -9.32 0.29 19.04
C ARG A 89 -10.82 -0.02 19.16
N LYS A 90 -11.42 0.36 20.29
CA LYS A 90 -12.82 0.09 20.68
C LYS A 90 -13.91 0.63 19.72
N GLN A 91 -13.55 1.31 18.63
CA GLN A 91 -14.47 2.09 17.79
C GLN A 91 -14.25 1.94 16.28
N ASP A 92 -13.40 1.02 15.85
CA ASP A 92 -13.08 0.92 14.42
C ASP A 92 -14.20 0.16 13.69
N LYS A 93 -15.16 0.93 13.18
CA LYS A 93 -16.20 0.45 12.27
C LYS A 93 -15.61 0.38 10.86
N GLY A 94 -15.88 -0.70 10.13
CA GLY A 94 -15.48 -0.90 8.73
C GLY A 94 -16.35 -0.09 7.76
N CYS A 95 -16.85 -0.74 6.71
CA CYS A 95 -17.60 -0.08 5.65
C CYS A 95 -18.89 0.60 6.13
N GLY A 96 -19.03 1.90 5.84
CA GLY A 96 -20.25 2.64 6.17
C GLY A 96 -20.60 2.70 7.66
N GLY A 97 -19.66 2.41 8.56
CA GLY A 97 -19.92 2.36 10.00
C GLY A 97 -20.39 0.99 10.53
N VAL A 98 -20.33 -0.06 9.71
CA VAL A 98 -20.61 -1.46 10.09
C VAL A 98 -19.30 -2.16 10.44
N PRO A 99 -19.23 -2.97 11.53
CA PRO A 99 -18.04 -3.76 11.82
C PRO A 99 -17.67 -4.68 10.64
N ALA A 100 -16.40 -4.70 10.26
CA ALA A 100 -15.89 -5.58 9.23
C ALA A 100 -15.56 -6.97 9.80
N GLY A 101 -15.51 -7.97 8.92
CA GLY A 101 -15.26 -9.38 9.26
C GLY A 101 -13.87 -9.64 9.83
N PHE A 102 -13.69 -10.81 10.45
CA PHE A 102 -12.38 -11.30 10.91
C PHE A 102 -11.50 -11.69 9.73
N LEU A 103 -10.17 -11.57 9.91
CA LEU A 103 -9.18 -12.02 8.92
C LEU A 103 -9.43 -11.45 7.51
N ASN A 104 -9.74 -10.16 7.43
CA ASN A 104 -10.17 -9.54 6.20
C ASN A 104 -9.49 -8.20 5.95
N ALA A 105 -9.42 -7.82 4.68
CA ALA A 105 -9.29 -6.43 4.24
C ALA A 105 -10.42 -6.12 3.26
N GLN A 106 -10.72 -4.84 3.11
CA GLN A 106 -11.71 -4.42 2.13
C GLN A 106 -11.54 -2.95 1.75
N TYR A 107 -11.82 -2.67 0.49
CA TYR A 107 -12.28 -1.38 0.03
C TYR A 107 -13.77 -1.19 0.35
N CYS A 108 -14.19 0.05 0.59
CA CYS A 108 -15.58 0.41 0.79
C CYS A 108 -15.94 1.62 -0.07
N SER A 109 -16.81 1.44 -1.06
CA SER A 109 -17.24 2.53 -1.95
C SER A 109 -18.08 3.60 -1.25
N ILE A 110 -18.82 3.25 -0.18
CA ILE A 110 -19.69 4.18 0.57
C ILE A 110 -18.90 5.37 1.15
N ASN A 111 -17.75 5.10 1.74
CA ASN A 111 -16.91 6.11 2.40
C ASN A 111 -15.49 6.20 1.77
N GLN A 112 -15.22 5.46 0.70
CA GLN A 112 -13.97 5.39 -0.04
C GLN A 112 -12.76 5.11 0.85
N THR A 113 -12.91 4.18 1.79
CA THR A 113 -11.84 3.76 2.71
C THR A 113 -11.32 2.38 2.39
N ILE A 114 -10.03 2.16 2.64
CA ILE A 114 -9.46 0.81 2.73
C ILE A 114 -9.36 0.47 4.23
N SER A 115 -9.88 -0.68 4.61
CA SER A 115 -9.90 -1.12 6.01
C SER A 115 -9.48 -2.58 6.15
N TRP A 116 -8.91 -2.95 7.28
CA TRP A 116 -8.42 -4.31 7.52
C TRP A 116 -8.39 -4.70 8.99
N ASP A 117 -8.45 -6.00 9.26
CA ASP A 117 -8.21 -6.58 10.58
C ASP A 117 -6.76 -6.33 10.98
N GLY A 118 -6.54 -5.41 11.91
CA GLY A 118 -5.21 -4.99 12.31
C GLY A 118 -4.40 -6.08 13.00
N ASN A 119 -5.05 -7.04 13.66
CA ASN A 119 -4.35 -8.15 14.30
C ASN A 119 -3.91 -9.17 13.26
N TRP A 120 -4.79 -9.53 12.34
CA TRP A 120 -4.47 -10.47 11.25
C TRP A 120 -3.38 -9.92 10.35
N LEU A 121 -3.55 -8.71 9.83
CA LEU A 121 -2.57 -8.11 8.93
C LEU A 121 -1.20 -7.95 9.62
N TYR A 122 -1.18 -7.51 10.89
CA TYR A 122 0.09 -7.39 11.61
C TYR A 122 0.72 -8.76 11.94
N TRP A 123 0.01 -9.68 12.59
CA TRP A 123 0.62 -10.91 13.09
C TRP A 123 0.81 -11.99 12.04
N VAL A 124 -0.12 -12.11 11.09
CA VAL A 124 -0.04 -13.10 10.02
C VAL A 124 0.73 -12.49 8.85
N LEU A 125 0.15 -11.52 8.14
CA LEU A 125 0.78 -11.03 6.91
C LEU A 125 2.15 -10.38 7.17
N TYR A 126 2.25 -9.41 8.09
CA TYR A 126 3.51 -8.71 8.30
C TYR A 126 4.55 -9.52 9.08
N ARG A 127 4.19 -10.05 10.26
CA ARG A 127 5.15 -10.72 11.15
C ARG A 127 5.52 -12.13 10.68
N HIS A 128 4.60 -12.86 10.05
CA HIS A 128 4.87 -14.23 9.60
C HIS A 128 5.31 -14.27 8.14
N LEU A 129 4.57 -13.60 7.25
CA LEU A 129 4.80 -13.71 5.80
C LEU A 129 5.73 -12.64 5.25
N GLY A 130 5.73 -11.42 5.82
CA GLY A 130 6.58 -10.31 5.41
C GLY A 130 5.83 -9.13 4.78
N GLU A 131 6.57 -8.08 4.43
CA GLU A 131 5.99 -6.82 3.98
C GLU A 131 5.39 -6.89 2.58
N ALA A 132 5.90 -7.75 1.68
CA ALA A 132 5.33 -7.90 0.34
C ALA A 132 3.90 -8.47 0.36
N ALA A 133 3.57 -9.37 1.30
CA ALA A 133 2.20 -9.83 1.54
C ALA A 133 1.25 -8.66 1.88
N VAL A 134 1.71 -7.74 2.74
CA VAL A 134 0.95 -6.54 3.11
C VAL A 134 0.78 -5.59 1.93
N SER A 135 1.85 -5.38 1.17
CA SER A 135 1.82 -4.53 -0.02
C SER A 135 0.89 -5.07 -1.09
N PHE A 136 0.87 -6.39 -1.32
CA PHE A 136 -0.09 -7.04 -2.20
C PHE A 136 -1.53 -6.79 -1.77
N LEU A 137 -1.86 -7.09 -0.50
CA LEU A 137 -3.21 -6.92 0.00
C LEU A 137 -3.70 -5.47 -0.14
N LEU A 138 -2.87 -4.49 0.25
CA LEU A 138 -3.22 -3.08 0.08
C LEU A 138 -3.38 -2.68 -1.40
N ALA A 139 -2.54 -3.20 -2.29
CA ALA A 139 -2.63 -2.93 -3.71
C ALA A 139 -3.89 -3.54 -4.34
N HIS A 140 -4.32 -4.71 -3.88
CA HIS A 140 -5.57 -5.35 -4.24
C HIS A 140 -6.77 -4.48 -3.84
N GLU A 141 -6.83 -4.03 -2.58
CA GLU A 141 -7.92 -3.12 -2.15
C GLU A 141 -7.90 -1.78 -2.88
N TYR A 142 -6.71 -1.30 -3.25
CA TYR A 142 -6.58 -0.14 -4.11
C TYR A 142 -7.12 -0.41 -5.53
N GLY A 143 -6.99 -1.63 -6.03
CA GLY A 143 -7.62 -2.09 -7.28
C GLY A 143 -9.13 -1.89 -7.27
N HIS A 144 -9.80 -2.21 -6.18
CA HIS A 144 -11.24 -1.93 -6.02
C HIS A 144 -11.56 -0.44 -5.97
N LEU A 145 -10.73 0.39 -5.33
CA LEU A 145 -10.86 1.85 -5.41
C LEU A 145 -10.77 2.35 -6.86
N VAL A 146 -9.85 1.79 -7.66
CA VAL A 146 -9.71 2.13 -9.08
C VAL A 146 -10.95 1.71 -9.87
N GLN A 147 -11.53 0.54 -9.59
CA GLN A 147 -12.78 0.08 -10.22
C GLN A 147 -13.95 1.02 -9.92
N ASP A 148 -14.11 1.43 -8.66
CA ASP A 148 -15.13 2.39 -8.21
C ASP A 148 -14.97 3.76 -8.90
N GLN A 149 -13.75 4.30 -8.92
CA GLN A 149 -13.44 5.57 -9.59
C GLN A 149 -13.72 5.55 -11.11
N LEU A 150 -13.46 4.41 -11.74
CA LEU A 150 -13.78 4.16 -13.14
C LEU A 150 -15.27 3.88 -13.38
N GLY A 151 -16.06 3.63 -12.33
CA GLY A 151 -17.47 3.30 -12.40
C GLY A 151 -17.73 1.94 -13.07
N ILE A 152 -16.81 0.99 -12.87
CA ILE A 152 -16.88 -0.37 -13.43
C ILE A 152 -17.17 -1.45 -12.37
N ASP A 153 -17.13 -1.10 -11.10
CA ASP A 153 -17.42 -1.98 -9.95
C ASP A 153 -18.75 -2.74 -10.11
N ASN A 154 -19.82 -2.06 -10.52
CA ASN A 154 -21.15 -2.67 -10.70
C ASN A 154 -21.37 -3.27 -12.10
N ARG A 155 -20.32 -3.43 -12.91
CA ARG A 155 -20.42 -3.94 -14.29
C ARG A 155 -19.89 -5.36 -14.45
N PHE A 156 -19.17 -5.87 -13.46
CA PHE A 156 -18.78 -7.27 -13.41
C PHE A 156 -20.03 -8.13 -13.17
N HIS A 157 -20.12 -9.27 -13.85
CA HIS A 157 -21.27 -10.16 -13.72
C HIS A 157 -21.17 -11.03 -12.46
N GLN A 158 -19.95 -11.35 -12.04
CA GLN A 158 -19.67 -12.17 -10.86
C GLN A 158 -18.61 -11.51 -9.98
N THR A 159 -18.66 -11.77 -8.66
CA THR A 159 -17.69 -11.23 -7.68
C THR A 159 -16.26 -11.56 -8.10
N ILE A 160 -15.99 -12.83 -8.45
CA ILE A 160 -14.67 -13.29 -8.87
C ILE A 160 -14.08 -12.52 -10.05
N GLU A 161 -14.90 -11.99 -10.97
CA GLU A 161 -14.39 -11.16 -12.07
C GLU A 161 -13.81 -9.84 -11.57
N ALA A 162 -14.48 -9.21 -10.59
CA ALA A 162 -14.00 -7.99 -9.95
C ALA A 162 -12.74 -8.25 -9.11
N GLU A 163 -12.69 -9.37 -8.40
CA GLU A 163 -11.55 -9.81 -7.57
C GLU A 163 -10.29 -10.06 -8.42
N LEU A 164 -10.42 -10.84 -9.50
CA LEU A 164 -9.30 -11.09 -10.43
C LEU A 164 -8.87 -9.81 -11.18
N ASN A 165 -9.81 -8.91 -11.49
CA ASN A 165 -9.43 -7.61 -12.02
C ASN A 165 -8.63 -6.79 -11.00
N ALA A 166 -9.03 -6.79 -9.72
CA ALA A 166 -8.32 -6.08 -8.65
C ALA A 166 -6.90 -6.65 -8.45
N ASP A 167 -6.75 -7.97 -8.48
CA ASP A 167 -5.43 -8.63 -8.48
C ASP A 167 -4.59 -8.21 -9.70
N CYS A 168 -5.18 -8.13 -10.89
CA CYS A 168 -4.46 -7.63 -12.07
C CYS A 168 -3.99 -6.19 -11.89
N LEU A 169 -4.85 -5.31 -11.38
CA LEU A 169 -4.49 -3.91 -11.12
C LEU A 169 -3.40 -3.79 -10.04
N ALA A 170 -3.43 -4.64 -9.01
CA ALA A 170 -2.37 -4.75 -8.01
C ALA A 170 -1.04 -5.20 -8.65
N GLY A 171 -1.11 -6.19 -9.54
CA GLY A 171 0.03 -6.67 -10.33
C GLY A 171 0.64 -5.56 -11.17
N ALA A 172 -0.18 -4.78 -11.86
CA ALA A 172 0.28 -3.65 -12.67
C ALA A 172 1.06 -2.59 -11.86
N TRP A 173 0.65 -2.34 -10.63
CA TRP A 173 1.39 -1.49 -9.70
C TRP A 173 2.71 -2.16 -9.26
N LEU A 174 2.65 -3.43 -8.83
CA LEU A 174 3.83 -4.19 -8.40
C LEU A 174 4.91 -4.27 -9.49
N GLY A 175 4.52 -4.56 -10.73
CA GLY A 175 5.44 -4.58 -11.88
C GLY A 175 6.12 -3.23 -12.10
N ALA A 176 5.39 -2.12 -11.93
CA ALA A 176 5.96 -0.79 -12.04
C ALA A 176 6.92 -0.44 -10.89
N VAL A 177 6.59 -0.82 -9.66
CA VAL A 177 7.45 -0.65 -8.48
C VAL A 177 8.73 -1.47 -8.63
N ASN A 178 8.61 -2.74 -9.04
CA ASN A 178 9.72 -3.66 -9.27
C ASN A 178 10.65 -3.24 -10.44
N ALA A 179 10.12 -2.47 -11.39
CA ALA A 179 10.93 -2.00 -12.53
C ALA A 179 11.63 -0.66 -12.25
N ARG A 180 11.14 0.17 -11.32
CA ARG A 180 11.53 1.58 -11.21
C ARG A 180 12.01 2.02 -9.84
N ILE A 181 11.56 1.36 -8.78
CA ILE A 181 11.74 1.83 -7.39
C ILE A 181 12.58 0.84 -6.60
N THR A 182 12.23 -0.44 -6.66
CA THR A 182 12.97 -1.53 -5.99
C THR A 182 13.09 -2.71 -6.92
N ARG A 183 13.85 -3.72 -6.53
CA ARG A 183 13.86 -5.04 -7.17
C ARG A 183 13.45 -6.09 -6.14
N LEU A 184 12.28 -6.67 -6.34
CA LEU A 184 11.77 -7.78 -5.53
C LEU A 184 12.70 -8.98 -5.70
N ASP A 185 13.07 -9.59 -4.57
CA ASP A 185 13.85 -10.82 -4.56
C ASP A 185 12.95 -12.05 -4.33
N GLN A 186 13.58 -13.23 -4.24
CA GLN A 186 12.85 -14.48 -4.06
C GLN A 186 12.03 -14.51 -2.76
N VAL A 187 12.49 -13.87 -1.70
CA VAL A 187 11.80 -13.81 -0.41
C VAL A 187 10.57 -12.91 -0.51
N ASP A 188 10.70 -11.78 -1.22
CA ASP A 188 9.55 -10.92 -1.49
C ASP A 188 8.48 -11.64 -2.32
N TYR A 189 8.87 -12.33 -3.40
CA TYR A 189 7.93 -13.11 -4.20
C TYR A 189 7.25 -14.22 -3.40
N GLN A 190 7.99 -14.91 -2.52
CA GLN A 190 7.41 -15.92 -1.64
C GLN A 190 6.40 -15.30 -0.66
N SER A 191 6.76 -14.18 -0.03
CA SER A 191 5.89 -13.43 0.87
C SER A 191 4.58 -13.01 0.17
N LEU A 192 4.69 -12.52 -1.06
CA LEU A 192 3.55 -12.11 -1.89
C LEU A 192 2.64 -13.29 -2.23
N TYR A 193 3.23 -14.42 -2.63
CA TYR A 193 2.50 -15.66 -2.93
C TYR A 193 1.82 -16.24 -1.69
N ASP A 194 2.51 -16.30 -0.55
CA ASP A 194 1.93 -16.80 0.70
C ASP A 194 0.79 -15.88 1.17
N GLY A 195 0.94 -14.56 1.02
CA GLY A 195 -0.13 -13.61 1.29
C GLY A 195 -1.36 -13.82 0.39
N MET A 196 -1.15 -14.18 -0.88
CA MET A 196 -2.25 -14.54 -1.80
C MET A 196 -2.94 -15.85 -1.39
N LEU A 197 -2.19 -16.84 -0.87
CA LEU A 197 -2.78 -18.07 -0.36
C LEU A 197 -3.73 -17.84 0.82
N GLU A 198 -3.44 -16.86 1.68
CA GLU A 198 -4.30 -16.53 2.84
C GLU A 198 -5.69 -16.01 2.43
N VAL A 199 -5.82 -15.48 1.22
CA VAL A 199 -7.06 -14.87 0.71
C VAL A 199 -7.63 -15.62 -0.50
N ALA A 200 -7.03 -16.74 -0.88
CA ALA A 200 -7.48 -17.55 -2.01
C ALA A 200 -8.59 -18.52 -1.60
N ASP A 201 -9.52 -18.76 -2.53
CA ASP A 201 -10.53 -19.79 -2.33
C ASP A 201 -9.93 -21.21 -2.44
N PRO A 202 -10.46 -22.19 -1.69
CA PRO A 202 -10.17 -23.59 -1.95
C PRO A 202 -10.70 -24.01 -3.32
N GLN A 203 -10.20 -25.13 -3.83
CA GLN A 203 -10.70 -25.71 -5.08
C GLN A 203 -12.18 -26.07 -4.96
N GLY A 204 -12.94 -25.78 -6.02
CA GLY A 204 -14.35 -26.18 -6.14
C GLY A 204 -15.37 -25.14 -5.68
N ILE A 205 -14.96 -23.95 -5.24
CA ILE A 205 -15.88 -22.82 -5.10
C ILE A 205 -16.42 -22.44 -6.49
N PRO A 206 -17.75 -22.39 -6.70
CA PRO A 206 -18.31 -22.05 -8.00
C PRO A 206 -17.97 -20.62 -8.44
N TRP A 207 -17.74 -20.43 -9.74
CA TRP A 207 -17.46 -19.11 -10.34
C TRP A 207 -18.54 -18.06 -10.04
N ASN A 208 -19.80 -18.48 -9.93
CA ASN A 208 -20.94 -17.61 -9.65
C ASN A 208 -21.30 -17.55 -8.15
N ASP A 209 -20.44 -18.07 -7.28
CA ASP A 209 -20.61 -17.87 -5.84
C ASP A 209 -20.39 -16.38 -5.53
N PRO A 210 -21.32 -15.70 -4.84
CA PRO A 210 -21.19 -14.28 -4.53
C PRO A 210 -20.02 -13.97 -3.58
N THR A 211 -19.41 -14.99 -2.98
CA THR A 211 -18.24 -14.90 -2.09
C THR A 211 -16.95 -15.37 -2.74
N ALA A 212 -16.96 -15.72 -4.04
CA ALA A 212 -15.77 -16.20 -4.74
C ALA A 212 -14.73 -15.09 -4.94
N HIS A 213 -13.53 -15.33 -4.42
CA HIS A 213 -12.30 -14.55 -4.66
C HIS A 213 -11.45 -15.16 -5.78
N GLY A 214 -11.64 -16.46 -6.05
CA GLY A 214 -10.82 -17.24 -6.97
C GLY A 214 -9.71 -18.01 -6.28
N THR A 215 -9.30 -19.09 -6.93
CA THR A 215 -8.19 -19.94 -6.47
C THR A 215 -6.87 -19.19 -6.56
N ALA A 216 -5.89 -19.63 -5.76
CA ALA A 216 -4.55 -19.03 -5.77
C ALA A 216 -3.91 -19.02 -7.17
N ALA A 217 -4.21 -20.02 -8.00
CA ALA A 217 -3.73 -20.10 -9.36
C ALA A 217 -4.39 -19.04 -10.28
N GLU A 218 -5.68 -18.78 -10.13
CA GLU A 218 -6.40 -17.74 -10.91
C GLU A 218 -5.92 -16.35 -10.50
N ARG A 219 -5.90 -16.09 -9.19
CA ARG A 219 -5.41 -14.84 -8.60
C ARG A 219 -3.96 -14.55 -9.01
N GLY A 220 -3.09 -15.57 -8.94
CA GLY A 220 -1.69 -15.47 -9.34
C GLY A 220 -1.51 -15.15 -10.81
N ARG A 221 -2.30 -15.77 -11.70
CA ARG A 221 -2.27 -15.45 -13.14
C ARG A 221 -2.72 -14.02 -13.42
N ALA A 222 -3.76 -13.54 -12.75
CA ALA A 222 -4.22 -12.17 -12.92
C ALA A 222 -3.16 -11.15 -12.46
N LEU A 223 -2.56 -11.38 -11.28
CA LEU A 223 -1.46 -10.57 -10.75
C LEU A 223 -0.27 -10.53 -11.73
N ASP A 224 0.20 -11.68 -12.21
CA ASP A 224 1.32 -11.77 -13.14
C ASP A 224 1.02 -11.09 -14.49
N PHE A 225 -0.20 -11.27 -15.00
CA PHE A 225 -0.65 -10.61 -16.21
C PHE A 225 -0.59 -9.08 -16.08
N GLY A 226 -1.05 -8.55 -14.95
CA GLY A 226 -0.97 -7.14 -14.63
C GLY A 226 0.47 -6.64 -14.52
N ALA A 227 1.33 -7.36 -13.80
CA ALA A 227 2.74 -7.01 -13.64
C ALA A 227 3.49 -6.94 -14.97
N THR A 228 3.12 -7.80 -15.91
CA THR A 228 3.73 -7.87 -17.24
C THR A 228 3.17 -6.82 -18.22
N HIS A 229 1.85 -6.60 -18.22
CA HIS A 229 1.17 -5.86 -19.30
C HIS A 229 0.63 -4.49 -18.87
N GLY A 230 0.62 -4.20 -17.56
CA GLY A 230 0.14 -2.95 -16.99
C GLY A 230 -1.39 -2.81 -16.99
N PRO A 231 -1.88 -1.67 -16.47
CA PRO A 231 -3.28 -1.55 -16.05
C PRO A 231 -4.27 -1.46 -17.22
N ASN A 232 -3.86 -0.90 -18.36
CA ASN A 232 -4.72 -0.85 -19.56
C ASN A 232 -5.05 -2.26 -20.09
N ALA A 233 -4.12 -3.22 -19.95
CA ALA A 233 -4.35 -4.59 -20.34
C ALA A 233 -5.35 -5.27 -19.38
N CYS A 234 -5.22 -5.04 -18.06
CA CYS A 234 -6.19 -5.50 -17.06
C CYS A 234 -7.61 -5.06 -17.40
N LEU A 235 -7.81 -3.76 -17.67
CA LEU A 235 -9.13 -3.21 -18.00
C LEU A 235 -9.70 -3.72 -19.33
N LYS A 236 -8.85 -4.18 -20.25
CA LYS A 236 -9.26 -4.69 -21.56
C LYS A 236 -9.54 -6.19 -21.56
N GLN A 237 -8.71 -6.98 -20.87
CA GLN A 237 -8.77 -8.45 -20.92
C GLN A 237 -9.45 -9.05 -19.70
N LEU A 238 -9.33 -8.42 -18.52
CA LEU A 238 -10.00 -8.82 -17.28
C LEU A 238 -11.01 -7.75 -16.85
N GLY A 239 -11.49 -6.91 -17.77
CA GLY A 239 -12.53 -5.92 -17.47
C GLY A 239 -13.94 -6.54 -17.44
N PRO A 240 -14.98 -5.72 -17.22
CA PRO A 240 -16.37 -6.16 -17.26
C PRO A 240 -16.70 -6.98 -18.51
N GLY A 241 -17.30 -8.16 -18.32
CA GLY A 241 -17.67 -9.08 -19.40
C GLY A 241 -16.59 -10.11 -19.77
N PHE A 242 -15.44 -10.14 -19.09
CA PHE A 242 -14.51 -11.25 -19.18
C PHE A 242 -15.09 -12.52 -18.55
N THR A 243 -14.80 -13.67 -19.18
CA THR A 243 -15.14 -15.01 -18.69
C THR A 243 -13.87 -15.85 -18.68
N ALA A 244 -13.60 -16.56 -17.59
CA ALA A 244 -12.45 -17.48 -17.48
C ALA A 244 -12.51 -18.65 -18.48
#